data_AF-A0A7X7H1S5-F1
#
_entry.id   AF-A0A7X7H1S5-F1
#
_cell.length_a   1.000
_cell.length_b   1.000
_cell.length_c   1.000
_cell.angle_alpha   90.00
_cell.angle_beta   90.00
_cell.angle_gamma   90.00
#
_symmetry.space_group_name_H-M   'P 1'
#
loop_
_entity.id
_entity.type
_entity.pdbx_description
1 polymer ?
#
loop_
_entity_poly.entity_id
_entity_poly.type
_entity_poly.pdbx_seq_one_letter_code
_entity_poly.pdbx_strand_id
1 'polypeptide(L)' 'MSRKAYTAKEGVTVGPYSHAVESGEFVFLSGQTPVDPTTGKMVEGDI' A
#
# COMPACT_ATOMS: atom_id res chain seq x y z
N MET A 1 -16.68 14.16 -7.26
CA MET A 1 -16.17 13.65 -5.97
C MET A 1 -14.67 13.84 -5.92
N SER A 2 -14.11 14.33 -4.81
CA SER A 2 -12.66 14.47 -4.66
C SER A 2 -12.03 13.10 -4.48
N ARG A 3 -10.97 12.80 -5.24
CA ARG A 3 -10.16 11.59 -5.10
C ARG A 3 -8.82 12.00 -4.52
N LYS A 4 -8.45 11.47 -3.36
CA LYS A 4 -7.13 11.69 -2.76
C LYS A 4 -6.34 10.39 -2.71
N ALA A 5 -5.16 10.39 -3.32
CA ALA A 5 -4.24 9.27 -3.32
C ALA A 5 -3.25 9.35 -2.17
N TYR A 6 -2.94 8.20 -1.58
CA TYR A 6 -1.96 8.06 -0.50
C TYR A 6 -0.83 7.13 -0.92
N THR A 7 0.39 7.53 -0.56
CA THR A 7 1.61 6.74 -0.72
C THR A 7 2.18 6.48 0.67
N ALA A 8 2.33 5.20 1.03
CA ALA A 8 3.04 4.84 2.24
C ALA A 8 4.53 5.09 2.04
N LYS A 9 5.17 5.79 2.99
CA LYS A 9 6.58 6.21 2.88
C LYS A 9 7.54 5.03 2.70
N GLU A 10 7.23 3.91 3.35
CA GLU A 10 8.05 2.70 3.35
C GLU A 10 7.35 1.53 2.64
N GLY A 11 6.17 1.78 2.06
CA GLY A 11 5.44 0.78 1.30
C GLY A 11 6.04 0.63 -0.10
N VAL A 12 6.00 -0.60 -0.60
CA VAL A 12 6.53 -0.92 -1.92
C VAL A 12 5.41 -0.90 -2.96
N THR A 13 5.55 -0.01 -3.95
CA THR A 13 4.74 0.02 -5.18
C THR A 13 5.60 -0.32 -6.38
N VAL A 14 5.28 -1.41 -7.06
CA VAL A 14 6.01 -1.85 -8.28
C VAL A 14 5.40 -1.26 -9.56
N GLY A 15 4.17 -0.73 -9.50
CA GLY A 15 3.44 -0.19 -10.64
C GLY A 15 2.74 1.15 -10.35
N PRO A 16 2.02 1.72 -11.34
CA PRO A 16 1.39 3.03 -11.23
C PRO A 16 0.07 2.98 -10.44
N TYR A 17 0.14 2.60 -9.16
CA TYR A 17 -0.99 2.57 -8.23
C TYR A 17 -0.67 3.28 -6.91
N SER A 18 -1.72 3.57 -6.14
CA SER A 18 -1.62 4.20 -4.82
C SER A 18 -1.80 3.15 -3.72
N HIS A 19 -1.14 3.32 -2.57
CA HIS A 19 -1.30 2.42 -1.43
C HIS A 19 -2.72 2.49 -0.86
N ALA A 20 -3.31 3.69 -0.90
CA ALA A 20 -4.72 3.88 -0.62
C ALA A 20 -5.31 5.02 -1.46
N VAL A 21 -6.63 5.01 -1.60
CA VAL A 21 -7.40 6.10 -2.16
C VAL A 21 -8.57 6.42 -1.23
N GLU A 22 -8.75 7.68 -0.89
CA GLU A 22 -9.95 8.19 -0.22
C GLU A 22 -10.92 8.73 -1.27
N SER A 23 -12.19 8.35 -1.12
CA SER A 23 -13.29 8.82 -1.96
C SER A 23 -14.59 8.82 -1.15
N GLY A 24 -15.12 10.02 -0.89
CA GLY A 24 -16.29 10.19 -0.02
C GLY A 24 -15.92 9.86 1.43
N GLU A 25 -16.70 8.99 2.07
CA GLU A 25 -16.51 8.56 3.46
C GLU A 25 -15.63 7.32 3.59
N PHE A 26 -15.13 6.78 2.47
CA PHE A 26 -14.40 5.53 2.45
C PHE A 26 -12.93 5.72 2.06
N VAL A 27 -12.10 4.85 2.65
CA VAL A 27 -10.71 4.66 2.24
C VAL A 27 -10.56 3.24 1.69
N PHE A 28 -10.08 3.15 0.46
CA PHE A 28 -9.81 1.90 -0.23
C PHE A 28 -8.32 1.60 -0.15
N LEU A 29 -7.96 0.52 0.55
CA LEU A 29 -6.59 0.06 0.67
C LEU A 29 -6.25 -0.88 -0.49
N SER A 30 -5.08 -0.70 -1.09
CA SER A 30 -4.50 -1.72 -1.97
C SER A 30 -4.07 -2.93 -1.14
N GLY A 31 -4.03 -4.11 -1.77
CA GLY A 31 -3.46 -5.30 -1.14
C GLY A 31 -2.00 -5.06 -0.73
N GLN A 32 -1.63 -5.50 0.48
CA GLN A 32 -0.27 -5.42 0.98
C GLN A 32 0.34 -6.82 0.98
N THR A 33 1.55 -6.94 0.45
CA THR A 33 2.36 -8.17 0.55
C THR A 33 3.17 -8.14 1.85
N PRO A 34 3.59 -9.30 2.41
CA PRO A 34 4.42 -9.36 3.62
C PRO A 34 5.88 -9.02 3.28
N VAL A 35 6.10 -7.82 2.78
CA VAL A 35 7.41 -7.24 2.52
C VAL A 35 7.76 -6.35 3.71
N ASP A 36 8.93 -6.57 4.31
CA ASP A 36 9.46 -5.72 5.36
C ASP A 36 9.79 -4.33 4.78
N PRO A 37 9.15 -3.25 5.25
CA PRO A 37 9.37 -1.89 4.76
C PRO A 37 10.80 -1.38 4.96
N THR A 38 11.52 -1.92 5.95
CA THR A 38 12.89 -1.53 6.28
C THR A 38 13.89 -2.11 5.29
N THR A 39 13.69 -3.37 4.90
CA THR A 39 14.65 -4.13 4.08
C THR A 39 14.21 -4.28 2.62
N GLY A 40 12.94 -4.05 2.31
CA GLY A 40 12.34 -4.29 0.99
C GLY A 40 12.26 -5.78 0.61
N LYS A 41 12.47 -6.68 1.57
CA LYS A 41 12.46 -8.14 1.34
C LYS A 41 11.18 -8.77 1.83
N MET A 42 10.79 -9.88 1.20
CA MET A 42 9.72 -10.73 1.72
C MET A 42 10.14 -11.30 3.08
N VAL A 43 9.23 -11.25 4.04
CA VAL A 43 9.38 -11.90 5.34
C VAL A 43 9.29 -13.42 5.12
N GLU A 44 10.21 -14.18 5.70
CA GLU A 44 10.22 -15.64 5.68
C GLU A 44 9.30 -16.21 6.77
N GLY A 45 8.55 -17.27 6.47
CA GLY A 45 7.61 -17.89 7.40
C GLY A 45 6.50 -18.69 6.70
N ASP A 46 5.56 -19.20 7.49
CA ASP A 46 4.30 -19.78 7.01
C ASP A 46 3.15 -18.75 7.14
N ILE A 47 1.92 -19.15 6.80
CA ILE A 47 0.70 -18.29 6.84
C ILE A 47 0.33 -17.78 8.24
#